data_AF-A0A5C7UN36-F1
#
_entry.id   AF-A0A5C7UN36-F1
#
_cell.length_a   1.000
_cell.length_b   1.000
_cell.length_c   1.000
_cell.angle_alpha   90.00
_cell.angle_beta   90.00
_cell.angle_gamma   90.00
#
_symmetry.space_group_name_H-M   'P 1'
#
loop_
_entity.id
_entity.type
_entity.pdbx_description
1 polymer ?
#
loop_
_entity_poly.entity_id
_entity_poly.type
_entity_poly.pdbx_seq_one_letter_code
_entity_poly.pdbx_strand_id
1 'polypeptide(L)'
;MLMRDKYETVSGVFNHDERGEEPMALVKFQPSEDVLETSLLYERVKQFKDAGVYKHFGLNLNEFLNLPRHMVLHILKLCDNTEREAAEGAQATVNKLQMATGGGGFE
;
A
#
# COMPACT_ATOMS: atom_id res chain seq x y z
N MET A 1 -28.81 22.68 -5.88
CA MET A 1 -28.90 21.38 -6.59
C MET A 1 -28.02 21.42 -7.84
N LEU A 2 -26.69 21.43 -7.70
CA LEU A 2 -25.78 21.50 -8.86
C LEU A 2 -25.08 20.15 -9.16
N MET A 3 -25.15 19.22 -8.20
CA MET A 3 -24.53 17.89 -8.33
C MET A 3 -25.46 16.86 -8.95
N ARG A 4 -26.78 17.09 -8.95
CA ARG A 4 -27.76 16.13 -9.46
C ARG A 4 -27.82 16.16 -11.00
N ASP A 5 -27.90 17.36 -11.57
CA ASP A 5 -27.98 17.57 -13.02
C ASP A 5 -26.73 17.08 -13.76
N LYS A 6 -25.56 17.09 -13.11
CA LYS A 6 -24.30 16.58 -13.69
C LYS A 6 -24.27 15.05 -13.82
N TYR A 7 -24.99 14.32 -12.96
CA TYR A 7 -25.09 12.86 -13.07
C TYR A 7 -26.00 12.46 -14.23
N GLU A 8 -27.14 13.14 -14.39
CA GLU A 8 -28.15 12.79 -15.40
C GLU A 8 -27.72 13.10 -16.84
N THR A 9 -26.80 14.05 -17.06
CA THR A 9 -26.37 14.45 -18.42
C THR A 9 -25.09 13.77 -18.91
N VAL A 10 -24.18 13.36 -18.03
CA VAL A 10 -22.85 12.83 -18.43
C VAL A 10 -22.81 11.31 -18.37
N SER A 11 -23.56 10.70 -17.46
CA SER A 11 -23.68 9.25 -17.38
C SER A 11 -25.05 8.89 -17.93
N GLY A 12 -25.11 8.21 -19.08
CA GLY A 12 -26.34 7.71 -19.71
C GLY A 12 -27.01 6.61 -18.88
N VAL A 13 -27.22 6.89 -17.60
CA VAL A 13 -27.52 5.97 -16.53
C VAL A 13 -29.02 6.05 -16.28
N PHE A 14 -29.67 5.06 -16.87
CA PHE A 14 -30.82 4.36 -16.30
C PHE A 14 -32.17 5.07 -16.39
N ASN A 15 -33.10 4.44 -17.12
CA ASN A 15 -34.49 4.83 -17.20
C ASN A 15 -35.20 4.43 -15.89
N HIS A 16 -35.61 5.41 -15.08
CA HIS A 16 -36.25 5.19 -13.78
C HIS A 16 -37.72 4.75 -13.87
N ASP A 17 -38.31 4.69 -15.07
CA ASP A 17 -39.69 4.21 -15.27
C ASP A 17 -39.80 2.67 -15.29
N GLU A 18 -38.68 1.96 -15.46
CA GLU A 18 -38.68 0.50 -15.41
C GLU A 18 -38.44 0.03 -13.98
N ARG A 19 -39.48 -0.57 -13.39
CA ARG A 19 -39.52 -1.09 -12.02
C ARG A 19 -38.65 -2.35 -11.88
N GLY A 20 -37.34 -2.22 -12.08
CA GLY A 20 -36.32 -3.25 -11.92
C GLY A 20 -35.70 -3.22 -10.52
N GLU A 21 -35.70 -4.37 -9.85
CA GLU A 21 -35.59 -4.59 -8.40
C GLU A 21 -34.25 -4.30 -7.68
N GLU A 22 -33.37 -3.40 -8.14
CA GLU A 22 -32.11 -3.13 -7.41
C GLU A 22 -31.92 -1.66 -7.04
N PRO A 23 -32.39 -1.20 -5.86
CA PRO A 23 -32.19 0.18 -5.40
C PRO A 23 -30.71 0.58 -5.22
N MET A 24 -29.78 -0.38 -5.28
CA MET A 24 -28.33 -0.16 -5.21
C MET A 24 -27.63 -0.19 -6.57
N ALA A 25 -28.34 -0.35 -7.68
CA ALA A 25 -27.75 -0.40 -9.02
C ALA A 25 -26.94 0.87 -9.36
N LEU A 26 -27.37 2.03 -8.85
CA LEU A 26 -26.66 3.32 -8.97
C LEU A 26 -25.28 3.34 -8.30
N VAL A 27 -25.07 2.51 -7.28
CA VAL A 27 -23.78 2.42 -6.54
C VAL A 27 -22.91 1.30 -7.10
N LYS A 28 -23.50 0.35 -7.84
CA LYS A 28 -22.86 -0.90 -8.24
C LYS A 28 -21.83 -0.75 -9.36
N PHE A 29 -21.89 0.34 -10.14
CA PHE A 29 -20.97 0.60 -11.24
C PHE A 29 -20.70 2.10 -11.39
N GLN A 30 -19.82 2.64 -10.54
CA GLN A 30 -19.14 3.89 -10.86
C GLN A 30 -17.88 3.53 -11.68
N PRO A 31 -17.82 3.77 -12.99
CA PRO A 31 -16.67 3.42 -13.84
C PRO A 31 -15.38 4.19 -13.50
N SER A 32 -15.40 5.09 -12.50
CA SER A 32 -14.21 5.79 -12.01
C SER A 32 -13.48 5.06 -10.88
N GLU A 33 -14.03 3.98 -10.32
CA GLU A 33 -13.33 3.16 -9.33
C GLU A 33 -12.50 2.10 -10.05
N ASP A 34 -11.22 2.37 -10.24
CA ASP A 34 -10.25 1.36 -10.68
C ASP A 34 -10.03 0.35 -9.55
N VAL A 35 -10.84 -0.70 -9.55
CA VAL A 35 -10.82 -1.77 -8.54
C VAL A 35 -9.61 -2.71 -8.70
N LEU A 36 -8.78 -2.55 -9.73
CA LEU A 36 -7.63 -3.41 -9.99
C LEU A 36 -6.34 -2.75 -9.50
N GLU A 37 -6.09 -1.51 -9.88
CA GLU A 37 -4.82 -0.82 -9.57
C GLU A 37 -4.87 -0.06 -8.23
N THR A 38 -6.04 0.43 -7.82
CA THR A 38 -6.20 1.19 -6.57
C THR A 38 -6.81 0.38 -5.43
N SER A 39 -6.95 -0.93 -5.61
CA SER A 39 -7.50 -1.77 -4.54
C SER A 39 -6.60 -1.79 -3.31
N LEU A 40 -7.24 -1.73 -2.14
CA LEU A 40 -6.56 -1.87 -0.85
C LEU A 40 -5.79 -3.20 -0.76
N LEU A 41 -6.24 -4.24 -1.46
CA LEU A 41 -5.55 -5.53 -1.47
C LEU A 41 -4.21 -5.41 -2.22
N TYR A 42 -4.22 -4.79 -3.40
CA TYR A 42 -3.00 -4.56 -4.19
C TYR A 42 -1.97 -3.73 -3.41
N GLU A 43 -2.43 -2.68 -2.73
CA GLU A 43 -1.58 -1.85 -1.87
C GLU A 43 -0.92 -2.68 -0.75
N ARG A 44 -1.67 -3.59 -0.12
CA ARG A 44 -1.13 -4.46 0.94
C ARG A 44 -0.13 -5.47 0.43
N VAL A 45 -0.34 -6.02 -0.77
CA VAL A 45 0.63 -6.91 -1.41
C VAL A 45 1.92 -6.16 -1.71
N LYS A 46 1.82 -4.93 -2.21
CA LYS A 46 2.98 -4.06 -2.45
C LYS A 46 3.73 -3.77 -1.14
N GLN A 47 3.02 -3.38 -0.08
CA GLN A 47 3.63 -3.12 1.23
C GLN A 47 4.30 -4.36 1.83
N PHE A 48 3.71 -5.55 1.66
CA PHE A 48 4.31 -6.82 2.10
C PHE A 48 5.68 -7.07 1.43
N LYS A 49 5.76 -6.81 0.11
CA LYS A 49 7.01 -6.93 -0.65
C LYS A 49 8.02 -5.87 -0.22
N ASP A 50 7.61 -4.61 -0.18
CA ASP A 50 8.50 -3.47 0.05
C ASP A 50 9.11 -3.52 1.46
N ALA A 51 8.31 -3.86 2.48
CA ALA A 51 8.77 -4.00 3.87
C ALA A 51 9.49 -5.35 4.14
N GLY A 52 9.67 -6.18 3.11
CA GLY A 52 10.39 -7.46 3.23
C GLY A 52 9.84 -8.38 4.32
N VAL A 53 8.52 -8.38 4.57
CA VAL A 53 7.90 -9.05 5.73
C VAL A 53 8.31 -10.53 5.85
N TYR A 54 8.44 -11.22 4.71
CA TYR A 54 8.93 -12.60 4.66
C TYR A 54 10.31 -12.77 5.32
N LYS A 55 11.23 -11.81 5.14
CA LYS A 55 12.59 -11.86 5.70
C LYS A 55 12.60 -11.67 7.21
N HIS A 56 11.69 -10.85 7.74
CA HIS A 56 11.66 -10.50 9.16
C HIS A 56 10.80 -11.47 9.99
N PHE A 57 9.66 -11.90 9.46
CA PHE A 57 8.68 -12.70 10.19
C PHE A 57 8.49 -14.13 9.65
N GLY A 58 9.08 -14.46 8.49
CA GLY A 58 8.91 -15.77 7.86
C GLY A 58 7.51 -16.05 7.31
N LEU A 59 6.62 -15.04 7.34
CA LEU A 59 5.24 -15.18 6.88
C LEU A 59 5.17 -15.15 5.35
N ASN A 60 4.42 -16.09 4.78
CA ASN A 60 4.07 -16.02 3.37
C ASN A 60 2.92 -15.01 3.13
N LEU A 61 2.71 -14.63 1.87
CA LEU A 61 1.71 -13.62 1.53
C LEU A 61 0.29 -14.02 1.97
N ASN A 62 -0.07 -15.30 1.85
CA ASN A 62 -1.39 -15.79 2.23
C ASN A 62 -1.61 -15.71 3.75
N GLU A 63 -0.60 -16.08 4.55
CA GLU A 63 -0.65 -15.95 6.00
C GLU A 63 -0.79 -14.49 6.40
N PHE A 64 -0.02 -13.60 5.78
CA PHE A 64 -0.09 -12.16 6.04
C PHE A 64 -1.48 -11.56 5.73
N LEU A 65 -2.08 -11.94 4.60
CA LEU A 65 -3.41 -11.44 4.22
C LEU A 65 -4.55 -12.02 5.08
N ASN A 66 -4.34 -13.18 5.70
CA ASN A 66 -5.29 -13.78 6.63
C ASN A 66 -5.20 -13.18 8.04
N LEU A 67 -4.21 -12.34 8.34
CA LEU A 67 -4.09 -11.70 9.64
C LEU A 67 -5.10 -10.56 9.81
N PRO A 68 -5.55 -10.32 11.06
CA PRO A 68 -6.35 -9.14 11.37
C PRO A 68 -5.63 -7.84 10.97
N ARG A 69 -6.38 -6.86 10.46
CA ARG A 69 -5.83 -5.56 9.99
C ARG A 69 -4.90 -4.89 11.01
N HIS A 70 -5.23 -4.93 12.30
CA HIS A 70 -4.40 -4.30 13.33
C HIS A 70 -3.02 -4.97 13.45
N MET A 71 -2.96 -6.30 13.33
CA MET A 71 -1.69 -7.05 13.32
C MET A 71 -0.87 -6.72 12.08
N VAL A 72 -1.51 -6.68 10.91
CA VAL A 72 -0.87 -6.30 9.64
C VAL A 72 -0.20 -4.93 9.76
N LEU A 73 -0.92 -3.92 10.27
CA LEU A 73 -0.37 -2.57 10.48
C LEU A 73 0.78 -2.55 11.48
N HIS A 74 0.71 -3.37 12.52
CA HIS A 74 1.77 -3.45 13.51
C HIS A 74 3.04 -4.09 12.95
N ILE A 75 2.89 -5.19 12.20
CA ILE A 75 4.00 -5.89 11.51
C ILE A 75 4.71 -4.92 10.56
N LEU A 76 3.96 -4.20 9.73
CA LEU A 76 4.55 -3.24 8.79
C LEU A 76 5.35 -2.13 9.50
N LYS A 77 4.85 -1.62 10.63
CA LYS A 77 5.58 -0.64 11.44
C LYS A 77 6.88 -1.20 12.03
N LEU A 78 6.86 -2.45 12.50
CA LEU A 78 8.05 -3.10 13.02
C LEU A 78 9.10 -3.29 11.93
N CYS A 79 8.69 -3.74 10.74
CA CYS A 79 9.58 -3.86 9.59
C CYS A 79 10.26 -2.52 9.25
N ASP A 80 9.49 -1.43 9.14
CA ASP A 80 10.01 -0.09 8.82
C ASP A 80 11.05 0.39 9.86
N ASN A 81 10.78 0.17 11.15
CA ASN A 81 11.75 0.49 12.21
C ASN A 81 13.04 -0.33 12.07
N THR A 82 12.90 -1.62 11.77
CA THR A 82 14.05 -2.53 11.65
C THR A 82 14.94 -2.15 10.47
N GLU A 83 14.35 -1.75 9.34
CA GLU A 83 15.10 -1.30 8.16
C GLU A 83 15.84 0.02 8.42
N ARG A 84 15.21 0.95 9.15
CA ARG A 84 15.86 2.21 9.54
C ARG A 84 17.06 1.98 10.46
N GLU A 85 16.90 1.14 11.48
CA GLU A 85 17.99 0.78 12.38
C GLU A 85 19.15 0.10 11.64
N ALA A 86 18.84 -0.80 10.69
CA ALA A 86 19.84 -1.45 9.86
C ALA A 86 20.58 -0.45 8.95
N ALA A 87 19.87 0.51 8.35
CA ALA A 87 20.45 1.54 7.51
C ALA A 87 21.39 2.48 8.31
N GLU A 88 20.98 2.88 9.51
CA GLU A 88 21.80 3.70 10.42
C GLU A 88 23.08 2.97 10.84
N GLY A 89 22.97 1.67 11.18
CA GLY A 89 24.11 0.83 11.52
C GLY A 89 25.08 0.63 10.34
N ALA A 90 24.55 0.43 9.13
CA ALA A 90 25.35 0.32 7.91
C ALA A 90 26.09 1.63 7.60
N GLN A 91 25.43 2.78 7.73
CA GLN A 91 26.08 4.08 7.52
C GLN A 91 27.18 4.33 8.57
N ALA A 92 26.96 3.95 9.83
CA ALA A 92 27.97 4.10 10.88
C ALA A 92 29.21 3.24 10.63
N THR A 93 29.06 2.03 10.09
CA THR A 93 30.18 1.16 9.73
C THR A 93 30.95 1.67 8.52
N VAL A 94 30.25 2.14 7.49
CA VAL A 94 30.85 2.79 6.30
C VAL A 94 31.67 4.02 6.70
N ASN A 95 31.13 4.89 7.55
CA ASN A 95 31.83 6.09 8.03
C ASN A 95 33.12 5.73 8.78
N LYS A 96 33.11 4.68 9.63
CA LYS A 96 34.30 4.20 10.34
C LYS A 96 35.37 3.67 9.39
N LEU A 97 34.99 2.94 8.35
CA LEU A 97 35.91 2.43 7.32
C LEU A 97 36.58 3.57 6.55
N GLN A 98 35.81 4.58 6.14
CA GLN A 98 36.35 5.75 5.43
C GLN A 98 37.36 6.55 6.27
N MET A 99 37.08 6.73 7.57
CA MET A 99 38.02 7.38 8.50
C MET A 99 39.32 6.59 8.67
N ALA A 100 39.25 5.26 8.68
CA ALA A 100 40.43 4.39 8.79
C ALA A 100 41.29 4.38 7.52
N THR A 101 40.68 4.47 6.34
CA THR A 101 41.40 4.49 5.05
C THR A 101 41.96 5.86 4.67
N GLY A 102 41.36 6.95 5.16
CA GLY A 102 41.82 8.32 4.90
C GLY A 102 43.05 8.77 5.67
N GLY A 103 43.55 7.97 6.61
CA GLY A 103 44.74 8.27 7.44
C GLY A 103 46.06 7.67 6.94
N GLY A 104 46.06 6.95 5.82
CA GLY A 104 47.23 6.21 5.32
C GLY A 104 47.64 6.60 3.91
N GLY A 105 48.48 7.63 3.78
CA GLY A 105 49.26 7.94 2.57
C GLY A 105 49.09 9.40 2.10
N PHE A 106 50.13 10.18 1.82
CA PHE A 106 51.58 9.93 1.71
C PHE A 106 52.31 11.26 2.01
N GLU A 107 53.25 11.25 2.95
CA GLU A 107 54.42 12.16 2.97
C GLU A 107 55.69 11.31 2.84
#